data_AF-A0A3S5AC76-F1
#
_entry.id   AF-A0A3S5AC76-F1
#
_cell.length_a   1.000
_cell.length_b   1.000
_cell.length_c   1.000
_cell.angle_alpha   90.00
_cell.angle_beta   90.00
_cell.angle_gamma   90.00
#
_symmetry.space_group_name_H-M   'P 1'
#
loop_
_entity.id
_entity.type
_entity.pdbx_description
1 polymer ?
#
loop_
_entity_poly.entity_id
_entity_poly.type
_entity_poly.pdbx_seq_one_letter_code
_entity_poly.pdbx_strand_id
1 'polypeptide(L)'
;MNKSKVFTLLAATAALSFGVKAYAAKEIKIADNNTPYTASDVQQLASTAVSMGVGEPVNLNLTNGTLTVTGSNHTSCQFKVGEGDKPKIQGLSCKK
;
A
#
# COMPACT_ATOMS: atom_id res chain seq x y z
N MET A 1 -55.26 -17.34 29.61
CA MET A 1 -54.21 -18.18 30.23
C MET A 1 -53.78 -19.19 29.19
N ASN A 2 -52.53 -19.16 28.71
CA ASN A 2 -51.78 -20.32 28.20
C ASN A 2 -50.32 -19.94 27.95
N LYS A 3 -49.45 -20.75 28.55
CA LYS A 3 -47.99 -20.66 28.61
C LYS A 3 -47.37 -20.95 27.23
N SER A 4 -46.29 -20.27 26.88
CA SER A 4 -44.99 -20.94 26.64
C SER A 4 -43.88 -19.96 26.26
N LYS A 5 -42.77 -20.10 26.96
CA LYS A 5 -41.47 -19.46 26.73
C LYS A 5 -40.87 -20.00 25.43
N VAL A 6 -40.27 -19.15 24.59
CA VAL A 6 -39.06 -19.52 23.85
C VAL A 6 -38.20 -18.27 23.67
N PHE A 7 -37.11 -18.21 24.42
CA PHE A 7 -35.93 -17.42 24.11
C PHE A 7 -35.27 -18.07 22.89
N THR A 8 -35.09 -17.34 21.78
CA THR A 8 -34.20 -17.78 20.70
C THR A 8 -33.30 -16.65 20.26
N LEU A 9 -32.02 -17.00 20.20
CA LEU A 9 -30.82 -16.22 20.06
C LEU A 9 -30.73 -15.37 18.78
N LEU A 10 -29.93 -14.30 18.93
CA LEU A 10 -29.07 -13.67 17.92
C LEU A 10 -28.76 -14.54 16.69
N ALA A 11 -28.93 -13.93 15.51
CA ALA A 11 -28.01 -14.09 14.40
C ALA A 11 -28.00 -12.79 13.58
N ALA A 12 -27.11 -11.87 13.95
CA ALA A 12 -26.72 -10.77 13.09
C ALA A 12 -25.69 -11.29 12.08
N THR A 13 -26.11 -11.52 10.84
CA THR A 13 -25.19 -11.73 9.71
C THR A 13 -25.28 -10.55 8.77
N ALA A 14 -24.52 -9.51 9.10
CA ALA A 14 -24.11 -8.50 8.14
C ALA A 14 -23.10 -9.14 7.17
N ALA A 15 -23.54 -9.45 5.96
CA ALA A 15 -22.64 -9.72 4.85
C ALA A 15 -22.73 -8.54 3.87
N LEU A 16 -21.90 -7.53 4.12
CA LEU A 16 -21.61 -6.45 3.17
C LEU A 16 -20.81 -7.03 2.01
N SER A 17 -21.49 -7.54 0.98
CA SER A 17 -20.87 -7.89 -0.28
C SER A 17 -20.65 -6.62 -1.11
N PHE A 18 -19.60 -5.86 -0.78
CA PHE A 18 -18.95 -4.97 -1.75
C PHE A 18 -18.35 -5.90 -2.84
N GLY A 19 -18.75 -5.85 -4.10
CA GLY A 19 -18.86 -4.67 -4.94
C GLY A 19 -17.66 -4.68 -5.91
N VAL A 20 -17.93 -5.05 -7.16
CA VAL A 20 -17.23 -4.64 -8.39
C VAL A 20 -15.70 -4.79 -8.41
N LYS A 21 -15.21 -5.87 -9.05
CA LYS A 21 -13.83 -5.91 -9.57
C LYS A 21 -13.72 -5.07 -10.84
N ALA A 22 -13.79 -3.75 -10.68
CA ALA A 22 -13.21 -2.85 -11.67
C ALA A 22 -11.69 -3.04 -11.58
N TYR A 23 -11.06 -3.27 -12.71
CA TYR A 23 -9.61 -3.15 -12.90
C TYR A 23 -9.23 -1.67 -12.78
N ALA A 24 -9.45 -1.09 -11.59
CA ALA A 24 -8.79 0.12 -11.17
C ALA A 24 -7.35 -0.28 -10.88
N ALA A 25 -6.37 0.46 -11.41
CA ALA A 25 -4.99 0.36 -10.98
C ALA A 25 -4.98 0.34 -9.45
N LYS A 26 -4.64 -0.82 -8.87
CA LYS A 26 -4.73 -1.03 -7.42
C LYS A 26 -3.82 0.01 -6.77
N GLU A 27 -4.41 1.01 -6.13
CA GLU A 27 -3.64 1.97 -5.33
C GLU A 27 -2.82 1.15 -4.33
N ILE A 28 -1.50 1.31 -4.40
CA ILE A 28 -0.59 0.62 -3.51
C ILE A 28 -0.84 1.17 -2.11
N LYS A 29 -0.99 0.27 -1.14
CA LYS A 29 -1.15 0.69 0.25
C LYS A 29 0.17 1.25 0.76
N ILE A 30 0.17 2.55 1.07
CA ILE A 30 1.33 3.24 1.65
C ILE A 30 1.06 3.40 3.14
N ALA A 31 1.95 2.86 3.98
CA ALA A 31 1.85 3.00 5.43
C ALA A 31 2.49 4.31 5.91
N ASP A 32 3.59 4.73 5.28
CA ASP A 32 4.31 5.96 5.61
C ASP A 32 5.00 6.55 4.36
N ASN A 33 5.03 7.88 4.26
CA ASN A 33 5.69 8.61 3.18
C ASN A 33 6.30 9.91 3.72
N ASN A 34 7.64 9.99 3.69
CA ASN A 34 8.42 11.20 4.04
C ASN A 34 9.04 11.86 2.80
N THR A 35 8.44 11.68 1.62
CA THR A 35 8.96 12.25 0.38
C THR A 35 8.25 13.58 0.07
N PRO A 36 8.95 14.56 -0.54
CA PRO A 36 8.34 15.81 -1.01
C PRO A 36 7.56 15.61 -2.33
N TYR A 37 7.45 14.37 -2.83
CA TYR A 37 6.85 14.07 -4.12
C TYR A 37 5.32 14.12 -4.08
N THR A 38 4.73 14.35 -5.25
CA THR A 38 3.27 14.34 -5.37
C THR A 38 2.71 12.93 -5.13
N ALA A 39 1.47 12.83 -4.66
CA ALA A 39 0.83 11.52 -4.43
C ALA A 39 0.84 10.61 -5.68
N SER A 40 0.72 11.19 -6.87
CA SER A 40 0.82 10.47 -8.14
C SER A 40 2.21 9.87 -8.37
N ASP A 41 3.27 10.65 -8.11
CA ASP A 41 4.65 10.18 -8.25
C ASP A 41 4.96 9.09 -7.21
N VAL A 42 4.51 9.29 -5.96
CA VAL A 42 4.66 8.33 -4.87
C VAL A 42 3.97 7.00 -5.21
N GLN A 43 2.74 7.03 -5.74
CA GLN A 43 2.02 5.82 -6.17
C GLN A 43 2.76 5.09 -7.30
N GLN A 44 3.33 5.81 -8.27
CA GLN A 44 4.10 5.20 -9.36
C GLN A 44 5.40 4.56 -8.85
N LEU A 45 6.09 5.22 -7.91
CA LEU A 45 7.29 4.68 -7.28
C LEU A 45 6.98 3.44 -6.43
N ALA A 46 5.89 3.49 -5.67
CA ALA A 46 5.38 2.37 -4.89
C ALA A 46 4.97 1.20 -5.80
N SER A 47 4.25 1.44 -6.91
CA SER A 47 3.84 0.39 -7.84
C SER A 47 5.04 -0.27 -8.51
N THR A 48 6.07 0.50 -8.82
CA THR A 48 7.33 -0.01 -9.35
C THR A 48 8.01 -0.91 -8.33
N ALA A 49 8.14 -0.46 -7.08
CA ALA A 49 8.73 -1.25 -6.01
C ALA A 49 7.97 -2.57 -5.76
N VAL A 50 6.63 -2.52 -5.71
CA VAL A 50 5.78 -3.70 -5.55
C VAL A 50 5.91 -4.65 -6.74
N SER A 51 6.00 -4.13 -7.95
CA SER A 51 6.26 -4.93 -9.16
C SER A 51 7.62 -5.65 -9.11
N MET A 52 8.58 -5.10 -8.36
CA MET A 52 9.88 -5.73 -8.12
C MET A 52 9.88 -6.73 -6.94
N GLY A 53 8.75 -6.89 -6.26
CA GLY A 53 8.56 -7.86 -5.18
C GLY A 53 8.51 -7.26 -3.78
N VAL A 54 8.45 -5.93 -3.63
CA VAL A 54 8.19 -5.29 -2.33
C VAL A 54 6.75 -5.58 -1.90
N GLY A 55 6.58 -6.04 -0.67
CA GLY A 55 5.27 -6.41 -0.11
C GLY A 55 4.50 -5.20 0.40
N GLU A 56 3.19 -5.20 0.22
CA GLU A 56 2.31 -4.15 0.74
C GLU A 56 1.97 -4.39 2.24
N PRO A 57 1.76 -3.34 3.05
CA PRO A 57 1.92 -1.92 2.71
C PRO A 57 3.40 -1.51 2.59
N VAL A 58 3.66 -0.50 1.77
CA VAL A 58 5.01 0.03 1.55
C VAL A 58 5.26 1.32 2.33
N ASN A 59 6.50 1.56 2.70
CA ASN A 59 6.97 2.81 3.29
C ASN A 59 7.97 3.48 2.36
N LEU A 60 7.82 4.79 2.14
CA LEU A 60 8.70 5.57 1.28
C LEU A 60 9.47 6.61 2.11
N ASN A 61 10.79 6.55 2.07
CA ASN A 61 11.66 7.48 2.78
C ASN A 61 12.72 8.04 1.83
N LEU A 62 12.76 9.36 1.66
CA LEU A 62 13.76 10.05 0.85
C LEU A 62 14.86 10.63 1.74
N THR A 63 16.09 10.17 1.53
CA THR A 63 17.27 10.68 2.25
C THR A 63 18.35 11.02 1.24
N ASN A 64 18.82 12.28 1.23
CA ASN A 64 19.94 12.74 0.39
C ASN A 64 19.86 12.27 -1.08
N GLY A 65 18.70 12.43 -1.72
CA GLY A 65 18.48 12.03 -3.12
C GLY A 65 18.36 10.52 -3.38
N THR A 66 18.27 9.71 -2.33
CA THR A 66 17.98 8.27 -2.41
C THR A 66 16.65 7.96 -1.73
N LEU A 67 15.70 7.48 -2.52
CA LEU A 67 14.41 7.04 -2.07
C LEU A 67 14.47 5.55 -1.70
N THR A 68 14.27 5.24 -0.43
CA THR A 68 14.13 3.87 0.05
C THR A 68 12.65 3.52 0.17
N VAL A 69 12.24 2.47 -0.52
CA VAL A 69 10.91 1.87 -0.43
C VAL A 69 11.03 0.52 0.24
N THR A 70 10.46 0.38 1.43
CA THR A 70 10.44 -0.89 2.17
C THR A 70 9.04 -1.47 2.18
N GLY A 71 8.94 -2.80 2.17
CA GLY A 71 7.67 -3.51 2.22
C GLY A 71 7.52 -4.35 3.46
N SER A 72 6.33 -4.92 3.62
CA SER A 72 5.99 -5.85 4.71
C SER A 72 6.76 -7.18 4.66
N ASN A 73 7.37 -7.52 3.52
CA ASN A 73 7.99 -8.82 3.25
C ASN A 73 9.53 -8.79 3.22
N HIS A 74 10.15 -7.96 4.08
CA HIS A 74 11.62 -7.76 4.19
C HIS A 74 12.33 -7.24 2.92
N THR A 75 11.64 -7.20 1.78
CA THR A 75 12.16 -6.68 0.52
C THR A 75 12.16 -5.16 0.56
N SER A 76 13.28 -4.57 0.15
CA SER A 76 13.48 -3.12 0.07
C SER A 76 14.07 -2.73 -1.27
N CYS A 77 13.56 -1.65 -1.87
CA CYS A 77 14.06 -1.07 -3.10
C CYS A 77 14.59 0.33 -2.84
N GLN A 78 15.81 0.61 -3.27
CA GLN A 78 16.40 1.93 -3.24
C GLN A 78 16.45 2.51 -4.65
N PHE A 79 15.78 3.64 -4.84
CA PHE A 79 15.79 4.43 -6.06
C PHE A 79 16.70 5.63 -5.86
N LYS A 80 17.76 5.75 -6.65
CA LYS A 80 18.54 6.98 -6.73
C LYS A 80 17.75 7.96 -7.58
N VAL A 81 17.23 9.02 -6.97
CA VAL A 81 16.28 9.97 -7.58
C VAL A 81 16.88 11.37 -7.80
N GLY A 82 18.10 11.61 -7.30
CA GLY A 82 18.81 12.89 -7.43
C GLY A 82 18.19 14.00 -6.56
N GLU A 83 18.64 15.23 -6.77
CA GLU A 83 18.10 16.42 -6.10
C GLU A 83 17.04 17.08 -7.00
N GLY A 84 15.83 17.32 -6.45
CA GLY A 84 14.73 18.00 -7.12
C GLY A 84 13.34 17.53 -6.71
N ASP A 85 12.31 18.30 -7.07
CA ASP A 85 10.90 18.07 -6.70
C ASP A 85 10.22 16.94 -7.50
N LYS A 86 10.86 16.47 -8.57
CA LYS A 86 10.41 15.34 -9.38
C LYS A 86 11.40 14.19 -9.27
N PRO A 87 10.94 12.96 -9.02
CA PRO A 87 11.84 11.81 -8.93
C PRO A 87 12.45 11.53 -10.30
N LYS A 88 13.78 11.66 -10.41
CA LYS A 88 14.54 11.27 -11.61
C LYS A 88 15.32 10.00 -11.31
N ILE A 89 14.72 8.85 -11.61
CA ILE A 89 15.36 7.56 -11.32
C ILE A 89 16.65 7.41 -12.15
N GLN A 90 17.79 7.61 -11.50
CA GLN A 90 19.15 7.41 -12.04
C GLN A 90 19.61 5.97 -11.86
N GLY A 91 19.03 5.25 -10.91
CA GLY A 91 19.34 3.85 -10.65
C GLY A 91 18.38 3.25 -9.65
N LEU A 92 18.19 1.94 -9.73
CA LEU A 92 17.32 1.18 -8.85
C LEU A 92 18.07 -0.06 -8.33
N SER A 93 17.90 -0.38 -7.06
CA SER A 93 18.49 -1.56 -6.44
C SER A 93 17.51 -2.14 -5.44
N CYS A 94 17.02 -3.35 -5.69
CA CYS A 94 16.14 -4.06 -4.78
C CYS A 94 16.89 -5.22 -4.11
N LYS A 95 16.76 -5.30 -2.79
CA LYS A 95 17.32 -6.38 -1.96
C LYS A 95 16.16 -7.09 -1.28
N LYS A 96 16.23 -8.41 -1.25
CA LYS A 96 15.31 -9.26 -0.48
C LYS A 96 15.93 -9.62 0.85
#